data_AF-G0TW79-F1
#
_entry.id   AF-G0TW79-F1
#
_cell.length_a   1.000
_cell.length_b   1.000
_cell.length_c   1.000
_cell.angle_alpha   90.00
_cell.angle_beta   90.00
_cell.angle_gamma   90.00
#
_symmetry.space_group_name_H-M   'P 1'
#
loop_
_entity.id
_entity.type
_entity.pdbx_description
1 polymer ?
#
loop_
_entity_poly.entity_id
_entity_poly.type
_entity_poly.pdbx_seq_one_letter_code
_entity_poly.pdbx_strand_id
1 'polypeptide(L)'
;MAGALKKMEDAVLEAVICELMRDHSARVSACLPRILANVVDYGLSSAASTEHKGKQTVDVQFQATHGAISVAECLERAINSEAKGDNTWTTAEVEWNAFLEEIGGRWLQDMGLKGLVTPIVEALSPLITFLASSGDWRSKKHEIARDFYARAVSSLLRHIVSAHSTEMDVFVRRGEWKSEFGEILLPFMKSEVEPLEKELAFHFRAGRRTARSDEPQHCLSFLLQIFNRYSENTRARWWAFDNAGALWDAEALVSLGAVALASTAISIFYNVYEWHDRSGNLRRRDFVVHGVNSILDFLSRARGVVHENALILMAENLLFPQAFYQYLDAVRVMAEETFRTGTRLLWRLQFLEDQLAPALPKKVLELARGAQHMLRCIEAVIRRLGIVFSLIPGYNIVVWEQFVNPSVEMFLDSLEAIRKQKEANSNWVTDVDVAISLLHTLQAVHTSTEEWYGRCEEVSKENATSYSTLRRLSQWRDKLTAETTQSAVEFMRVLFGSDQQIYISQLYACNSVIQQLEMSKTSAHIIVLRNLRNFLRQSVTSEQLKQLEDYTRAIGLHHVADFMGEIKGAGTAK
;
A
#
# COMPACT_ATOMS: atom_id res chain seq x y z
N MET A 1 11.49 -39.24 -17.09
CA MET A 1 12.57 -38.29 -16.77
C MET A 1 12.27 -37.45 -15.53
N ALA A 2 11.04 -36.95 -15.37
CA ALA A 2 10.62 -36.14 -14.20
C ALA A 2 10.91 -36.80 -12.83
N GLY A 3 10.73 -38.11 -12.69
CA GLY A 3 11.03 -38.81 -11.42
C GLY A 3 12.52 -38.97 -11.09
N ALA A 4 13.42 -38.83 -12.07
CA ALA A 4 14.87 -38.90 -11.86
C ALA A 4 15.47 -37.52 -11.56
N LEU A 5 14.94 -36.48 -12.23
CA LEU A 5 15.31 -35.09 -11.95
C LEU A 5 14.90 -34.69 -10.52
N LYS A 6 13.67 -35.04 -10.12
CA LYS A 6 13.18 -34.78 -8.76
C LYS A 6 14.03 -35.47 -7.68
N LYS A 7 14.44 -36.73 -7.93
CA LYS A 7 15.35 -37.45 -7.02
C LYS A 7 16.75 -36.81 -6.93
N MET A 8 17.20 -36.18 -8.01
CA MET A 8 18.48 -35.48 -8.05
C MET A 8 18.39 -34.13 -7.33
N GLU A 9 17.29 -33.39 -7.51
CA GLU A 9 17.00 -32.15 -6.80
C GLU A 9 16.87 -32.39 -5.29
N ASP A 10 16.12 -33.43 -4.90
CA ASP A 10 15.95 -33.82 -3.49
C ASP A 10 17.31 -34.22 -2.86
N ALA A 11 18.15 -34.98 -3.58
CA ALA A 11 19.47 -35.39 -3.10
C ALA A 11 20.48 -34.23 -3.00
N VAL A 12 20.45 -33.28 -3.94
CA VAL A 12 21.28 -32.07 -3.89
C VAL A 12 20.84 -31.18 -2.74
N LEU A 13 19.53 -31.02 -2.54
CA LEU A 13 18.97 -30.22 -1.46
C LEU A 13 19.32 -30.82 -0.10
N GLU A 14 19.16 -32.13 0.07
CA GLU A 14 19.51 -32.84 1.31
C GLU A 14 21.01 -32.74 1.62
N ALA A 15 21.88 -32.91 0.62
CA ALA A 15 23.33 -32.77 0.79
C ALA A 15 23.77 -31.35 1.14
N VAL A 16 23.13 -30.32 0.56
CA VAL A 16 23.39 -28.90 0.89
C VAL A 16 22.95 -28.61 2.32
N ILE A 17 21.79 -29.11 2.74
CA ILE A 17 21.30 -28.94 4.12
C ILE A 17 22.25 -29.63 5.10
N CYS A 18 22.69 -30.86 4.83
CA CYS A 18 23.62 -31.59 5.69
C CYS A 18 24.97 -30.88 5.86
N GLU A 19 25.52 -30.27 4.80
CA GLU A 19 26.79 -29.53 4.90
C GLU A 19 26.64 -28.20 5.65
N LEU A 20 25.56 -27.45 5.41
CA LEU A 20 25.27 -26.21 6.15
C LEU A 20 24.94 -26.45 7.62
N MET A 21 24.41 -27.64 7.94
CA MET A 21 24.23 -28.08 9.31
C MET A 21 25.53 -28.51 9.98
N ARG A 22 26.52 -28.96 9.21
CA ARG A 22 27.82 -29.42 9.71
C ARG A 22 28.81 -28.27 9.92
N ASP A 23 28.69 -27.21 9.12
CA ASP A 23 29.41 -25.93 9.29
C ASP A 23 28.49 -24.74 8.99
N HIS A 24 28.00 -24.11 10.06
CA HIS A 24 27.07 -22.98 9.99
C HIS A 24 27.68 -21.68 9.43
N SER A 25 29.00 -21.64 9.21
CA SER A 25 29.67 -20.49 8.60
C SER A 25 29.81 -20.60 7.08
N ALA A 26 29.53 -21.77 6.51
CA ALA A 26 29.63 -22.03 5.09
C ALA A 26 28.47 -21.39 4.31
N ARG A 27 28.77 -20.83 3.12
CA ARG A 27 27.77 -20.25 2.20
C ARG A 27 27.42 -21.26 1.11
N VAL A 28 26.14 -21.35 0.74
CA VAL A 28 25.62 -22.24 -0.32
C VAL A 28 26.48 -22.19 -1.59
N SER A 29 26.88 -20.99 -2.01
CA SER A 29 27.69 -20.79 -3.22
C SER A 29 29.08 -21.43 -3.18
N ALA A 30 29.63 -21.69 -1.99
CA ALA A 30 30.93 -22.35 -1.82
C ALA A 30 30.80 -23.89 -1.78
N CYS A 31 29.68 -24.41 -1.28
CA CYS A 31 29.46 -25.85 -1.10
C CYS A 31 28.84 -26.51 -2.34
N LEU A 32 27.97 -25.77 -3.04
CA LEU A 32 27.15 -26.27 -4.15
C LEU A 32 27.98 -26.85 -5.31
N PRO A 33 29.12 -26.26 -5.75
CA PRO A 33 29.91 -26.84 -6.83
C PRO A 33 30.49 -28.22 -6.49
N ARG A 34 30.91 -28.43 -5.23
CA ARG A 34 31.46 -29.71 -4.75
C ARG A 34 30.37 -30.77 -4.61
N ILE A 35 29.20 -30.38 -4.11
CA ILE A 35 28.04 -31.27 -3.96
C ILE A 35 27.51 -31.70 -5.32
N LEU A 36 27.39 -30.76 -6.27
CA LEU A 36 26.99 -31.07 -7.64
C LEU A 36 28.00 -32.00 -8.33
N ALA A 37 29.31 -31.80 -8.14
CA ALA A 37 30.33 -32.71 -8.67
C ALA A 37 30.18 -34.15 -8.12
N ASN A 38 29.96 -34.30 -6.81
CA ASN A 38 29.77 -35.61 -6.18
C ASN A 38 28.46 -36.30 -6.62
N VAL A 39 27.38 -35.53 -6.83
CA VAL A 39 26.09 -36.06 -7.30
C VAL A 39 26.15 -36.45 -8.78
N VAL A 40 26.92 -35.72 -9.60
CA VAL A 40 27.17 -36.06 -11.01
C VAL A 40 28.04 -37.32 -11.13
N ASP A 41 29.08 -37.46 -10.31
CA ASP A 41 29.93 -38.67 -10.30
C ASP A 41 29.18 -39.93 -9.85
N TYR A 42 28.22 -39.81 -8.92
CA TYR A 42 27.32 -40.91 -8.56
C TYR A 42 26.28 -41.21 -9.66
N GLY A 43 25.87 -40.22 -10.46
CA GLY A 43 24.94 -40.38 -11.58
C GLY A 43 25.56 -41.03 -12.83
N LEU A 44 26.88 -40.90 -13.02
CA LEU A 44 27.60 -41.44 -14.17
C LEU A 44 27.83 -42.96 -14.12
N SER A 45 27.66 -43.60 -12.95
CA SER A 45 27.71 -45.07 -12.85
C SER A 45 26.43 -45.77 -13.38
N SER A 46 25.42 -45.01 -13.82
CA SER A 46 24.17 -45.52 -14.41
C SER A 46 23.99 -45.13 -15.89
N ALA A 47 25.04 -44.67 -16.57
CA ALA A 47 25.00 -44.22 -17.96
C ALA A 47 25.12 -45.38 -18.99
N ALA A 48 24.19 -46.34 -18.91
CA ALA A 48 23.96 -47.34 -19.95
C ALA A 48 22.53 -47.23 -20.47
N SER A 49 22.13 -46.06 -20.99
CA SER A 49 20.88 -45.87 -21.75
C SER A 49 20.80 -44.48 -22.42
N THR A 50 21.78 -44.13 -23.23
CA THR A 50 21.84 -42.85 -23.98
C THR A 50 21.87 -43.07 -25.50
N GLU A 51 20.85 -43.74 -26.04
CA GLU A 51 20.63 -43.81 -27.50
C GLU A 51 19.23 -43.37 -27.95
N HIS A 52 18.36 -42.90 -27.05
CA HIS A 52 16.98 -42.49 -27.41
C HIS A 52 16.64 -41.01 -27.23
N LYS A 53 17.49 -40.19 -26.58
CA LYS A 53 17.22 -38.74 -26.42
C LYS A 53 17.68 -37.89 -27.60
N GLY A 54 18.74 -38.28 -28.32
CA GLY A 54 19.29 -37.49 -29.43
C GLY A 54 18.40 -37.39 -30.68
N LYS A 55 17.50 -38.35 -30.91
CA LYS A 55 16.53 -38.29 -32.01
C LYS A 55 15.34 -37.36 -31.70
N GLN A 56 14.88 -37.35 -30.44
CA GLN A 56 13.76 -36.48 -30.04
C GLN A 56 14.11 -34.99 -30.10
N THR A 57 15.30 -34.57 -29.70
CA THR A 57 15.68 -33.14 -29.74
C THR A 57 15.85 -32.62 -31.17
N VAL A 58 16.32 -33.46 -32.10
CA VAL A 58 16.47 -33.12 -33.52
C VAL A 58 15.12 -33.06 -34.24
N ASP A 59 14.22 -34.01 -33.99
CA ASP A 59 12.86 -33.99 -34.56
C ASP A 59 12.04 -32.80 -34.04
N VAL A 60 12.24 -32.45 -32.77
CA VAL A 60 11.63 -31.26 -32.15
C VAL A 60 12.18 -30.01 -32.84
N GLN A 61 13.50 -29.75 -32.82
CA GLN A 61 14.07 -28.54 -33.43
C GLN A 61 13.71 -28.37 -34.92
N PHE A 62 13.63 -29.47 -35.68
CA PHE A 62 13.17 -29.46 -37.07
C PHE A 62 11.71 -28.99 -37.22
N GLN A 63 10.82 -29.34 -36.28
CA GLN A 63 9.41 -28.91 -36.28
C GLN A 63 9.23 -27.42 -36.03
N ALA A 64 9.91 -26.80 -35.04
CA ALA A 64 9.78 -25.34 -34.87
C ALA A 64 10.45 -24.56 -36.00
N THR A 65 11.55 -25.04 -36.58
CA THR A 65 12.12 -24.38 -37.75
C THR A 65 11.13 -24.42 -38.93
N HIS A 66 10.45 -25.56 -39.15
CA HIS A 66 9.43 -25.66 -40.19
C HIS A 66 8.20 -24.77 -39.91
N GLY A 67 7.72 -24.76 -38.66
CA GLY A 67 6.61 -23.88 -38.24
C GLY A 67 6.97 -22.39 -38.38
N ALA A 68 8.18 -22.01 -37.99
CA ALA A 68 8.68 -20.64 -38.15
C ALA A 68 8.76 -20.21 -39.62
N ILE A 69 9.24 -21.10 -40.51
CA ILE A 69 9.26 -20.84 -41.96
C ILE A 69 7.84 -20.66 -42.50
N SER A 70 6.89 -21.51 -42.11
CA SER A 70 5.47 -21.38 -42.52
C SER A 70 4.89 -20.02 -42.15
N VAL A 71 5.10 -19.59 -40.90
CA VAL A 71 4.65 -18.27 -40.41
C VAL A 71 5.33 -17.15 -41.22
N ALA A 72 6.65 -17.22 -41.41
CA ALA A 72 7.40 -16.20 -42.15
C ALA A 72 6.90 -16.06 -43.60
N GLU A 73 6.68 -17.16 -44.31
CA GLU A 73 6.13 -17.14 -45.68
C GLU A 73 4.71 -16.54 -45.74
N CYS A 74 3.87 -16.86 -44.75
CA CYS A 74 2.53 -16.27 -44.63
C CYS A 74 2.60 -14.76 -44.38
N LEU A 75 3.53 -14.31 -43.54
CA LEU A 75 3.76 -12.89 -43.28
C LEU A 75 4.33 -12.16 -44.51
N GLU A 76 5.27 -12.75 -45.25
CA GLU A 76 5.76 -12.17 -46.50
C GLU A 76 4.65 -12.02 -47.54
N ARG A 77 3.78 -13.02 -47.67
CA ARG A 77 2.60 -12.95 -48.55
C ARG A 77 1.62 -11.87 -48.10
N ALA A 78 1.34 -11.76 -46.81
CA ALA A 78 0.45 -10.73 -46.27
C ALA A 78 1.02 -9.31 -46.45
N ILE A 79 2.33 -9.16 -46.22
CA ILE A 79 3.05 -7.90 -46.43
C ILE A 79 3.10 -7.57 -47.93
N ASN A 80 3.32 -8.51 -48.84
CA ASN A 80 3.44 -8.18 -50.27
C ASN A 80 2.09 -8.09 -51.02
N SER A 81 0.98 -8.43 -50.38
CA SER A 81 -0.35 -8.38 -50.98
C SER A 81 -0.81 -6.94 -51.27
N GLU A 82 -1.22 -6.67 -52.51
CA GLU A 82 -1.93 -5.44 -52.91
C GLU A 82 -3.45 -5.54 -52.71
N ALA A 83 -3.95 -6.74 -52.44
CA ALA A 83 -5.38 -7.01 -52.30
C ALA A 83 -5.91 -6.47 -50.97
N LYS A 84 -6.97 -5.67 -51.01
CA LYS A 84 -7.68 -5.05 -49.87
C LYS A 84 -8.44 -6.06 -48.98
N GLY A 85 -7.94 -7.28 -48.77
CA GLY A 85 -8.66 -8.36 -48.07
C GLY A 85 -7.99 -8.81 -46.77
N ASP A 86 -8.78 -8.85 -45.69
CA ASP A 86 -8.41 -9.36 -44.36
C ASP A 86 -7.85 -10.80 -44.38
N ASN A 87 -8.23 -11.61 -45.37
CA ASN A 87 -7.92 -13.04 -45.40
C ASN A 87 -6.42 -13.39 -45.29
N THR A 88 -5.51 -12.60 -45.86
CA THR A 88 -4.07 -12.92 -45.83
C THR A 88 -3.44 -12.72 -44.44
N TRP A 89 -3.86 -11.67 -43.72
CA TRP A 89 -3.43 -11.41 -42.34
C TRP A 89 -4.08 -12.39 -41.37
N THR A 90 -5.34 -12.74 -41.59
CA THR A 90 -6.03 -13.79 -40.81
C THR A 90 -5.35 -15.16 -40.98
N THR A 91 -4.92 -15.52 -42.20
CA THR A 91 -4.15 -16.75 -42.41
C THR A 91 -2.82 -16.73 -41.66
N ALA A 92 -2.09 -15.61 -41.68
CA ALA A 92 -0.86 -15.46 -40.89
C ALA A 92 -1.12 -15.59 -39.38
N GLU A 93 -2.28 -15.14 -38.90
CA GLU A 93 -2.65 -15.20 -37.48
C GLU A 93 -3.01 -16.62 -37.04
N VAL A 94 -3.70 -17.38 -37.90
CA VAL A 94 -3.98 -18.81 -37.68
C VAL A 94 -2.68 -19.61 -37.61
N GLU A 95 -1.77 -19.40 -38.57
CA GLU A 95 -0.46 -20.08 -38.59
C GLU A 95 0.40 -19.69 -37.39
N TRP A 96 0.38 -18.42 -36.97
CA TRP A 96 1.08 -17.97 -35.77
C TRP A 96 0.56 -18.64 -34.50
N ASN A 97 -0.76 -18.72 -34.33
CA ASN A 97 -1.35 -19.37 -33.17
C ASN A 97 -1.08 -20.89 -33.16
N ALA A 98 -1.14 -21.54 -34.33
CA ALA A 98 -0.78 -22.95 -34.45
C ALA A 98 0.69 -23.21 -34.06
N PHE A 99 1.60 -22.34 -34.52
CA PHE A 99 3.01 -22.38 -34.14
C PHE A 99 3.22 -22.20 -32.63
N LEU A 100 2.52 -21.25 -32.00
CA LEU A 100 2.60 -21.04 -30.55
C LEU A 100 2.02 -22.24 -29.75
N GLU A 101 0.94 -22.87 -30.21
CA GLU A 101 0.37 -24.06 -29.58
C GLU A 101 1.32 -25.26 -29.64
N GLU A 102 2.01 -25.44 -30.78
CA GLU A 102 3.02 -26.51 -30.95
C GLU A 102 4.21 -26.33 -30.00
N ILE A 103 4.59 -25.07 -29.73
CA ILE A 103 5.70 -24.72 -28.85
C ILE A 103 5.30 -24.70 -27.36
N GLY A 104 4.10 -24.23 -27.02
CA GLY A 104 3.66 -23.93 -25.65
C GLY A 104 3.48 -25.14 -24.72
N GLY A 105 3.41 -26.36 -25.25
CA GLY A 105 3.18 -27.57 -24.45
C GLY A 105 4.42 -28.38 -24.08
N ARG A 106 5.24 -28.74 -25.08
CA ARG A 106 6.39 -29.67 -24.91
C ARG A 106 7.74 -28.98 -24.89
N TRP A 107 7.88 -27.83 -25.54
CA TRP A 107 9.17 -27.21 -25.77
C TRP A 107 9.66 -26.35 -24.61
N LEU A 108 8.74 -25.63 -23.96
CA LEU A 108 9.08 -24.80 -22.80
C LEU A 108 9.68 -25.64 -21.67
N GLN A 109 9.24 -26.90 -21.54
CA GLN A 109 9.75 -27.87 -20.56
C GLN A 109 11.10 -28.49 -20.97
N ASP A 110 11.36 -28.67 -22.26
CA ASP A 110 12.55 -29.41 -22.77
C ASP A 110 13.73 -28.51 -23.18
N MET A 111 13.50 -27.27 -23.65
CA MET A 111 14.55 -26.34 -24.13
C MET A 111 14.72 -25.05 -23.32
N GLY A 112 13.71 -24.66 -22.53
CA GLY A 112 13.67 -23.37 -21.84
C GLY A 112 13.52 -22.16 -22.77
N LEU A 113 13.25 -20.99 -22.19
CA LEU A 113 12.99 -19.71 -22.88
C LEU A 113 14.02 -19.37 -23.97
N LYS A 114 15.31 -19.52 -23.67
CA LYS A 114 16.40 -19.15 -24.61
C LYS A 114 16.44 -20.00 -25.88
N GLY A 115 15.98 -21.25 -25.84
CA GLY A 115 15.92 -22.11 -27.02
C GLY A 115 14.78 -21.74 -27.98
N LEU A 116 13.79 -20.99 -27.50
CA LEU A 116 12.59 -20.60 -28.26
C LEU A 116 12.73 -19.25 -28.96
N VAL A 117 13.63 -18.39 -28.48
CA VAL A 117 13.81 -17.04 -29.04
C VAL A 117 14.16 -17.09 -30.53
N THR A 118 15.09 -17.96 -30.94
CA THR A 118 15.56 -18.00 -32.34
C THR A 118 14.45 -18.39 -33.32
N PRO A 119 13.70 -19.49 -33.13
CA PRO A 119 12.57 -19.81 -34.02
C PRO A 119 11.50 -18.73 -34.05
N ILE A 120 11.24 -18.06 -32.92
CA ILE A 120 10.27 -16.95 -32.85
C ILE A 120 10.74 -15.73 -33.65
N VAL A 121 12.01 -15.36 -33.51
CA VAL A 121 12.62 -14.27 -34.28
C VAL A 121 12.57 -14.59 -35.77
N GLU A 122 12.90 -15.82 -36.18
CA GLU A 122 12.82 -16.27 -37.56
C GLU A 122 11.38 -16.16 -38.11
N ALA A 123 10.39 -16.64 -37.34
CA ALA A 123 8.97 -16.56 -37.71
C ALA A 123 8.50 -15.12 -37.93
N LEU A 124 8.88 -14.20 -37.04
CA LEU A 124 8.44 -12.79 -37.10
C LEU A 124 9.38 -11.89 -37.93
N SER A 125 10.49 -12.40 -38.45
CA SER A 125 11.52 -11.62 -39.14
C SER A 125 11.00 -10.76 -40.30
N PRO A 126 10.10 -11.26 -41.19
CA PRO A 126 9.54 -10.45 -42.26
C PRO A 126 8.79 -9.22 -41.75
N LEU A 127 8.03 -9.39 -40.67
CA LEU A 127 7.25 -8.34 -40.03
C LEU A 127 8.14 -7.33 -39.30
N ILE A 128 9.13 -7.80 -38.55
CA ILE A 128 10.11 -6.95 -37.85
C ILE A 128 10.87 -6.09 -38.86
N THR A 129 11.34 -6.70 -39.96
CA THR A 129 12.08 -6.01 -41.02
C THR A 129 11.20 -4.96 -41.71
N PHE A 130 9.94 -5.32 -42.03
CA PHE A 130 8.98 -4.40 -42.61
C PHE A 130 8.75 -3.18 -41.72
N LEU A 131 8.46 -3.40 -40.43
CA LEU A 131 8.21 -2.32 -39.46
C LEU A 131 9.43 -1.44 -39.22
N ALA A 132 10.64 -1.98 -39.35
CA ALA A 132 11.90 -1.23 -39.20
C ALA A 132 12.28 -0.39 -40.44
N SER A 133 11.81 -0.76 -41.64
CA SER A 133 12.28 -0.22 -42.92
C SER A 133 11.54 1.03 -43.44
N SER A 134 10.40 1.38 -42.84
CA SER A 134 9.47 2.36 -43.41
C SER A 134 9.42 3.69 -42.65
N GLY A 135 9.50 4.80 -43.40
CA GLY A 135 9.30 6.16 -42.89
C GLY A 135 7.84 6.63 -42.87
N ASP A 136 6.91 5.95 -43.55
CA ASP A 136 5.48 6.34 -43.62
C ASP A 136 4.60 5.43 -42.75
N TRP A 137 4.67 5.72 -41.45
CA TRP A 137 3.95 5.00 -40.41
C TRP A 137 2.41 5.17 -40.47
N ARG A 138 1.89 6.08 -41.29
CA ARG A 138 0.45 6.39 -41.42
C ARG A 138 -0.25 5.60 -42.52
N SER A 139 0.49 4.83 -43.31
CA SER A 139 -0.13 4.01 -44.33
C SER A 139 -0.95 2.87 -43.69
N LYS A 140 -2.14 2.60 -44.24
CA LYS A 140 -3.07 1.56 -43.77
C LYS A 140 -2.41 0.18 -43.64
N LYS A 141 -1.41 -0.10 -44.48
CA LYS A 141 -0.63 -1.33 -44.45
C LYS A 141 0.26 -1.45 -43.20
N HIS A 142 0.84 -0.34 -42.74
CA HIS A 142 1.61 -0.30 -41.49
C HIS A 142 0.73 -0.42 -40.26
N GLU A 143 -0.47 0.16 -40.32
CA GLU A 143 -1.48 0.02 -39.27
C GLU A 143 -1.84 -1.46 -39.05
N ILE A 144 -2.18 -2.19 -40.11
CA ILE A 144 -2.50 -3.63 -40.03
C ILE A 144 -1.29 -4.45 -39.57
N ALA A 145 -0.08 -4.13 -40.03
CA ALA A 145 1.14 -4.83 -39.60
C ALA A 145 1.46 -4.62 -38.12
N ARG A 146 1.27 -3.41 -37.58
CA ARG A 146 1.43 -3.13 -36.15
C ARG A 146 0.38 -3.81 -35.31
N ASP A 147 -0.84 -3.84 -35.81
CA ASP A 147 -1.96 -4.51 -35.17
C ASP A 147 -1.70 -6.02 -35.03
N PHE A 148 -1.27 -6.66 -36.12
CA PHE A 148 -0.82 -8.04 -36.08
C PHE A 148 0.36 -8.23 -35.12
N TYR A 149 1.39 -7.37 -35.19
CA TYR A 149 2.56 -7.47 -34.32
C TYR A 149 2.18 -7.40 -32.84
N ALA A 150 1.29 -6.46 -32.47
CA ALA A 150 0.86 -6.29 -31.09
C ALA A 150 0.14 -7.53 -30.57
N ARG A 151 -0.79 -8.09 -31.36
CA ARG A 151 -1.44 -9.36 -31.03
C ARG A 151 -0.45 -10.53 -30.96
N ALA A 152 0.49 -10.61 -31.90
CA ALA A 152 1.45 -11.69 -31.98
C ALA A 152 2.36 -11.74 -30.74
N VAL A 153 2.91 -10.58 -30.35
CA VAL A 153 3.76 -10.48 -29.15
C VAL A 153 2.96 -10.80 -27.89
N SER A 154 1.71 -10.37 -27.79
CA SER A 154 0.91 -10.64 -26.59
C SER A 154 0.45 -12.07 -26.47
N SER A 155 0.07 -12.71 -27.59
CA SER A 155 -0.16 -14.16 -27.64
C SER A 155 1.10 -14.93 -27.23
N LEU A 156 2.28 -14.50 -27.67
CA LEU A 156 3.55 -15.10 -27.29
C LEU A 156 3.82 -15.00 -25.78
N LEU A 157 3.67 -13.79 -25.21
CA LEU A 157 3.89 -13.57 -23.78
C LEU A 157 2.91 -14.40 -22.92
N ARG A 158 1.66 -14.51 -23.35
CA ARG A 158 0.65 -15.39 -22.71
C ARG A 158 0.99 -16.88 -22.77
N HIS A 159 1.68 -17.32 -23.82
CA HIS A 159 2.10 -18.72 -23.96
C HIS A 159 3.36 -19.04 -23.15
N ILE A 160 4.28 -18.09 -23.01
CA ILE A 160 5.53 -18.26 -22.27
C ILE A 160 5.32 -18.24 -20.77
N VAL A 161 4.58 -17.25 -20.29
CA VAL A 161 4.27 -17.15 -18.87
C VAL A 161 2.94 -17.85 -18.69
N SER A 162 2.98 -19.06 -18.14
CA SER A 162 1.79 -19.86 -17.79
C SER A 162 0.65 -18.94 -17.36
N ALA A 163 -0.58 -19.22 -17.82
CA ALA A 163 -1.77 -18.35 -17.81
C ALA A 163 -2.22 -17.71 -16.47
N HIS A 164 -1.42 -17.76 -15.41
CA HIS A 164 -1.62 -17.09 -14.14
C HIS A 164 -1.05 -15.65 -14.24
N SER A 165 -1.94 -14.67 -14.19
CA SER A 165 -1.62 -13.23 -14.33
C SER A 165 -0.50 -12.75 -13.40
N THR A 166 -0.39 -13.33 -12.20
CA THR A 166 0.62 -12.96 -11.19
C THR A 166 2.05 -13.28 -11.59
N GLU A 167 2.30 -14.37 -12.32
CA GLU A 167 3.65 -14.74 -12.78
C GLU A 167 4.11 -13.81 -13.91
N MET A 168 3.19 -13.40 -14.78
CA MET A 168 3.43 -12.48 -15.89
C MET A 168 3.81 -11.09 -15.38
N ASP A 169 3.08 -10.60 -14.37
CA ASP A 169 3.38 -9.32 -13.73
C ASP A 169 4.78 -9.31 -13.09
N VAL A 170 5.17 -10.41 -12.43
CA VAL A 170 6.51 -10.57 -11.86
C VAL A 170 7.58 -10.63 -12.96
N PHE A 171 7.35 -11.41 -14.01
CA PHE A 171 8.26 -11.53 -15.14
C PHE A 171 8.50 -10.18 -15.83
N VAL A 172 7.43 -9.43 -16.11
CA VAL A 172 7.49 -8.09 -16.69
C VAL A 172 8.31 -7.16 -15.80
N ARG A 173 8.05 -7.12 -14.48
CA ARG A 173 8.77 -6.24 -13.54
C ARG A 173 10.25 -6.58 -13.38
N ARG A 174 10.66 -7.85 -13.50
CA ARG A 174 12.08 -8.25 -13.40
C ARG A 174 12.94 -7.78 -14.58
N GLY A 175 12.33 -7.39 -15.70
CA GLY A 175 13.06 -6.88 -16.85
C GLY A 175 13.88 -7.94 -17.61
N GLU A 176 13.74 -9.22 -17.27
CA GLU A 176 14.43 -10.37 -17.90
C GLU A 176 14.14 -10.43 -19.41
N TRP A 177 12.94 -9.97 -19.79
CA TRP A 177 12.51 -9.85 -21.18
C TRP A 177 13.37 -8.92 -22.05
N LYS A 178 14.08 -7.94 -21.48
CA LYS A 178 14.90 -6.99 -22.28
C LYS A 178 16.04 -7.71 -23.01
N SER A 179 16.66 -8.69 -22.35
CA SER A 179 17.74 -9.49 -22.95
C SER A 179 17.23 -10.65 -23.79
N GLU A 180 16.05 -11.19 -23.46
CA GLU A 180 15.55 -12.42 -24.09
C GLU A 180 14.65 -12.14 -25.29
N PHE A 181 13.82 -11.10 -25.23
CA PHE A 181 12.89 -10.70 -26.29
C PHE A 181 13.33 -9.41 -27.01
N GLY A 182 14.57 -8.97 -26.80
CA GLY A 182 15.06 -7.69 -27.30
C GLY A 182 14.91 -7.50 -28.82
N GLU A 183 15.19 -8.54 -29.60
CA GLU A 183 15.04 -8.50 -31.07
C GLU A 183 13.57 -8.47 -31.49
N ILE A 184 12.72 -9.25 -30.82
CA ILE A 184 11.28 -9.31 -31.08
C ILE A 184 10.62 -7.96 -30.75
N LEU A 185 11.00 -7.36 -29.62
CA LEU A 185 10.47 -6.10 -29.11
C LEU A 185 11.08 -4.85 -29.79
N LEU A 186 12.13 -5.03 -30.59
CA LEU A 186 12.91 -3.95 -31.17
C LEU A 186 12.05 -2.92 -31.93
N PRO A 187 11.09 -3.30 -32.81
CA PRO A 187 10.28 -2.33 -33.54
C PRO A 187 9.51 -1.37 -32.62
N PHE A 188 8.89 -1.90 -31.57
CA PHE A 188 8.12 -1.14 -30.61
C PHE A 188 9.02 -0.30 -29.69
N MET A 189 10.06 -0.92 -29.12
CA MET A 189 10.97 -0.26 -28.18
C MET A 189 11.68 0.93 -28.85
N LYS A 190 12.15 0.75 -30.09
CA LYS A 190 12.85 1.80 -30.84
C LYS A 190 11.93 2.97 -31.21
N SER A 191 10.65 2.72 -31.49
CA SER A 191 9.72 3.76 -31.96
C SER A 191 9.03 4.53 -30.83
N GLU A 192 8.67 3.85 -29.74
CA GLU A 192 7.85 4.43 -28.67
C GLU A 192 8.63 4.69 -27.37
N VAL A 193 9.58 3.82 -27.02
CA VAL A 193 10.18 3.82 -25.66
C VAL A 193 11.55 4.48 -25.66
N GLU A 194 12.46 4.06 -26.53
CA GLU A 194 13.84 4.52 -26.61
C GLU A 194 13.98 6.04 -26.76
N PRO A 195 13.17 6.74 -27.58
CA PRO A 195 13.24 8.20 -27.67
C PRO A 195 12.92 8.88 -26.33
N LEU A 196 11.94 8.35 -25.60
CA LEU A 196 11.50 8.88 -24.31
C LEU A 196 12.50 8.55 -23.20
N GLU A 197 13.09 7.35 -23.20
CA GLU A 197 14.18 6.98 -22.28
C GLU A 197 15.40 7.88 -22.47
N LYS A 198 15.78 8.14 -23.73
CA LYS A 198 16.90 9.04 -24.06
C LYS A 198 16.62 10.47 -23.63
N GLU A 199 15.40 10.95 -23.84
CA GLU A 199 14.97 12.28 -23.39
C GLU A 199 15.06 12.38 -21.87
N LEU A 200 14.50 11.41 -21.14
CA LEU A 200 14.55 11.35 -19.68
C LEU A 200 16.00 11.33 -19.16
N ALA A 201 16.84 10.46 -19.70
CA ALA A 201 18.26 10.37 -19.32
C ALA A 201 19.06 11.62 -19.68
N PHE A 202 18.72 12.31 -20.79
CA PHE A 202 19.39 13.54 -21.19
C PHE A 202 19.11 14.70 -20.21
N HIS A 203 17.86 14.83 -19.77
CA HIS A 203 17.45 15.86 -18.83
C HIS A 203 17.95 15.58 -17.42
N PHE A 204 17.98 14.33 -16.98
CA PHE A 204 18.36 13.95 -15.62
C PHE A 204 19.65 13.15 -15.59
N ARG A 205 20.77 13.83 -15.89
CA ARG A 205 22.13 13.31 -15.76
C ARG A 205 22.93 14.13 -14.73
N ALA A 206 23.91 13.48 -14.11
CA ALA A 206 24.79 14.12 -13.14
C ALA A 206 25.40 15.43 -13.69
N GLY A 207 25.41 16.47 -12.86
CA GLY A 207 25.94 17.79 -13.20
C GLY A 207 25.00 18.71 -14.00
N ARG A 208 23.78 18.27 -14.36
CA ARG A 208 22.76 19.16 -14.95
C ARG A 208 22.01 19.92 -13.85
N ARG A 209 21.64 21.17 -14.15
CA ARG A 209 20.80 22.00 -13.27
C ARG A 209 19.41 21.42 -13.03
N THR A 210 18.93 20.60 -13.95
CA THR A 210 17.64 19.89 -13.87
C THR A 210 17.66 18.69 -12.94
N ALA A 211 18.84 18.19 -12.55
CA ALA A 211 19.01 16.99 -11.73
C ALA A 211 19.61 17.32 -10.37
N ARG A 212 18.99 18.28 -9.67
CA ARG A 212 19.39 18.70 -8.33
C ARG A 212 18.92 17.68 -7.30
N SER A 213 19.83 17.22 -6.45
CA SER A 213 19.54 16.16 -5.48
C SER A 213 18.48 16.55 -4.44
N ASP A 214 18.35 17.85 -4.14
CA ASP A 214 17.32 18.42 -3.28
C ASP A 214 15.95 18.62 -3.97
N GLU A 215 15.85 18.37 -5.28
CA GLU A 215 14.63 18.62 -6.06
C GLU A 215 14.16 17.38 -6.87
N PRO A 216 13.96 16.19 -6.24
CA PRO A 216 13.50 14.98 -6.92
C PRO A 216 12.11 15.11 -7.57
N GLN A 217 11.27 16.04 -7.08
CA GLN A 217 9.95 16.32 -7.64
C GLN A 217 9.99 16.75 -9.11
N HIS A 218 11.08 17.36 -9.58
CA HIS A 218 11.21 17.78 -10.98
C HIS A 218 11.36 16.58 -11.92
N CYS A 219 12.17 15.58 -11.53
CA CYS A 219 12.29 14.32 -12.28
C CYS A 219 10.95 13.60 -12.34
N LEU A 220 10.26 13.48 -11.20
CA LEU A 220 8.98 12.77 -11.14
C LEU A 220 7.87 13.50 -11.91
N SER A 221 7.83 14.83 -11.85
CA SER A 221 6.87 15.62 -12.64
C SER A 221 7.13 15.48 -14.13
N PHE A 222 8.40 15.47 -14.56
CA PHE A 222 8.75 15.26 -15.96
C PHE A 222 8.45 13.84 -16.41
N LEU A 223 8.69 12.84 -15.55
CA LEU A 223 8.35 11.45 -15.81
C LEU A 223 6.85 11.26 -16.04
N LEU A 224 5.99 11.95 -15.28
CA LEU A 224 4.55 11.92 -15.52
C LEU A 224 4.19 12.51 -16.90
N GLN A 225 4.88 13.55 -17.36
CA GLN A 225 4.71 14.08 -18.71
C GLN A 225 5.19 13.10 -19.79
N ILE A 226 6.28 12.38 -19.53
CA ILE A 226 6.78 11.30 -20.39
C ILE A 226 5.73 10.19 -20.51
N PHE A 227 5.13 9.74 -19.41
CA PHE A 227 4.08 8.71 -19.43
C PHE A 227 2.80 9.15 -20.13
N ASN A 228 2.38 10.42 -19.98
CA ASN A 228 1.24 10.96 -20.73
C ASN A 228 1.52 10.91 -22.24
N ARG A 229 2.69 11.41 -22.68
CA ARG A 229 3.10 11.34 -24.09
C ARG A 229 3.22 9.91 -24.59
N TYR A 230 3.73 9.01 -23.76
CA TYR A 230 3.81 7.58 -24.08
C TYR A 230 2.42 7.00 -24.35
N SER A 231 1.46 7.23 -23.45
CA SER A 231 0.06 6.78 -23.61
C SER A 231 -0.62 7.38 -24.84
N GLU A 232 -0.40 8.67 -25.10
CA GLU A 232 -0.91 9.35 -26.30
C GLU A 232 -0.30 8.78 -27.58
N ASN A 233 1.02 8.55 -27.62
CA ASN A 233 1.73 8.03 -28.78
C ASN A 233 1.35 6.58 -29.08
N THR A 234 1.26 5.72 -28.06
CA THR A 234 0.89 4.31 -28.23
C THR A 234 -0.53 4.17 -28.76
N ARG A 235 -1.47 4.99 -28.26
CA ARG A 235 -2.83 5.07 -28.81
C ARG A 235 -2.85 5.61 -30.23
N ALA A 236 -2.18 6.73 -30.49
CA ALA A 236 -2.18 7.38 -31.81
C ALA A 236 -1.51 6.56 -32.92
N ARG A 237 -0.59 5.65 -32.58
CA ARG A 237 0.13 4.79 -33.51
C ARG A 237 -0.40 3.36 -33.57
N TRP A 238 -1.58 3.11 -32.98
CA TRP A 238 -2.29 1.82 -33.03
C TRP A 238 -1.53 0.66 -32.37
N TRP A 239 -0.77 0.96 -31.32
CA TRP A 239 -0.22 -0.07 -30.43
C TRP A 239 -1.20 -0.46 -29.33
N ALA A 240 -2.25 0.34 -29.09
CA ALA A 240 -3.30 0.10 -28.10
C ALA A 240 -4.71 0.29 -28.70
N PHE A 241 -5.66 -0.59 -28.36
CA PHE A 241 -7.00 -0.67 -28.98
C PHE A 241 -8.15 -0.42 -28.00
N ASP A 242 -9.24 0.18 -28.50
CA ASP A 242 -10.49 0.42 -27.76
C ASP A 242 -11.51 -0.75 -27.83
N ASN A 243 -11.18 -1.84 -28.52
CA ASN A 243 -12.10 -2.97 -28.69
C ASN A 243 -12.07 -3.90 -27.45
N ALA A 244 -13.22 -4.01 -26.77
CA ALA A 244 -13.43 -4.71 -25.49
C ALA A 244 -12.91 -6.17 -25.41
N GLY A 245 -12.70 -6.86 -26.54
CA GLY A 245 -12.16 -8.23 -26.61
C GLY A 245 -10.65 -8.34 -26.83
N ALA A 246 -9.99 -7.26 -27.27
CA ALA A 246 -8.54 -7.19 -27.55
C ALA A 246 -7.75 -6.42 -26.46
N LEU A 247 -8.43 -6.02 -25.37
CA LEU A 247 -7.86 -5.18 -24.31
C LEU A 247 -6.59 -5.80 -23.70
N TRP A 248 -6.58 -7.12 -23.49
CA TRP A 248 -5.48 -7.84 -22.86
C TRP A 248 -4.21 -7.87 -23.73
N ASP A 249 -4.36 -7.82 -25.06
CA ASP A 249 -3.24 -7.93 -26.00
C ASP A 249 -2.52 -6.61 -26.23
N ALA A 250 -3.22 -5.47 -26.20
CA ALA A 250 -2.57 -4.17 -26.19
C ALA A 250 -1.85 -3.86 -24.86
N GLU A 251 -2.39 -4.38 -23.77
CA GLU A 251 -1.94 -4.08 -22.40
C GLU A 251 -0.54 -4.60 -22.11
N ALA A 252 -0.16 -5.77 -22.66
CA ALA A 252 1.15 -6.36 -22.42
C ALA A 252 2.32 -5.52 -23.00
N LEU A 253 2.22 -5.05 -24.26
CA LEU A 253 3.26 -4.20 -24.86
C LEU A 253 3.36 -2.84 -24.17
N VAL A 254 2.21 -2.23 -23.85
CA VAL A 254 2.17 -0.96 -23.13
C VAL A 254 2.76 -1.10 -21.71
N SER A 255 2.48 -2.22 -21.05
CA SER A 255 3.07 -2.59 -19.75
C SER A 255 4.59 -2.71 -19.82
N LEU A 256 5.13 -3.42 -20.82
CA LEU A 256 6.58 -3.59 -21.03
C LEU A 256 7.28 -2.24 -21.24
N GLY A 257 6.74 -1.39 -22.12
CA GLY A 257 7.33 -0.07 -22.36
C GLY A 257 7.20 0.86 -21.15
N ALA A 258 6.09 0.80 -20.41
CA ALA A 258 5.93 1.55 -19.18
C ALA A 258 6.96 1.12 -18.11
N VAL A 259 7.20 -0.18 -17.97
CA VAL A 259 8.21 -0.76 -17.07
C VAL A 259 9.62 -0.38 -17.48
N ALA A 260 9.92 -0.31 -18.78
CA ALA A 260 11.21 0.17 -19.26
C ALA A 260 11.45 1.64 -18.87
N LEU A 261 10.47 2.51 -19.08
CA LEU A 261 10.53 3.91 -18.66
C LEU A 261 10.70 4.04 -17.13
N ALA A 262 9.95 3.26 -16.36
CA ALA A 262 10.10 3.18 -14.90
C ALA A 262 11.51 2.72 -14.49
N SER A 263 12.06 1.69 -15.14
CA SER A 263 13.43 1.19 -14.89
C SER A 263 14.49 2.26 -15.17
N THR A 264 14.30 3.04 -16.23
CA THR A 264 15.18 4.17 -16.55
C THR A 264 15.08 5.27 -15.49
N ALA A 265 13.86 5.61 -15.03
CA ALA A 265 13.66 6.55 -13.94
C ALA A 265 14.30 6.07 -12.62
N ILE A 266 14.13 4.81 -12.26
CA ILE A 266 14.78 4.20 -11.08
C ILE A 266 16.29 4.33 -11.21
N SER A 267 16.86 4.00 -12.38
CA SER A 267 18.31 4.12 -12.62
C SER A 267 18.80 5.56 -12.45
N ILE A 268 18.02 6.55 -12.86
CA ILE A 268 18.32 7.98 -12.64
C ILE A 268 18.29 8.31 -11.13
N PHE A 269 17.29 7.84 -10.40
CA PHE A 269 17.21 8.02 -8.94
C PHE A 269 18.43 7.42 -8.22
N TYR A 270 18.81 6.20 -8.58
CA TYR A 270 19.99 5.54 -8.00
C TYR A 270 21.27 6.33 -8.31
N ASN A 271 21.50 6.67 -9.58
CA ASN A 271 22.81 7.19 -10.01
C ASN A 271 22.97 8.71 -9.85
N VAL A 272 21.88 9.48 -9.92
CA VAL A 272 21.92 10.95 -9.95
C VAL A 272 21.47 11.56 -8.64
N TYR A 273 20.44 10.99 -8.01
CA TYR A 273 19.96 11.44 -6.71
C TYR A 273 20.63 10.70 -5.54
N GLU A 274 21.48 9.71 -5.83
CA GLU A 274 22.09 8.82 -4.85
C GLU A 274 21.02 8.17 -3.94
N TRP A 275 19.90 7.74 -4.54
CA TRP A 275 18.74 7.18 -3.84
C TRP A 275 18.88 5.65 -3.70
N HIS A 276 19.81 5.21 -2.84
CA HIS A 276 20.08 3.79 -2.58
C HIS A 276 20.69 3.57 -1.19
N ASP A 277 20.54 2.38 -0.60
CA ASP A 277 20.93 2.04 0.79
C ASP A 277 22.32 2.52 1.23
N ARG A 278 23.29 2.43 0.33
CA ARG A 278 24.70 2.79 0.60
C ARG A 278 25.00 4.29 0.56
N SER A 279 24.03 5.12 0.18
CA SER A 279 24.22 6.56 0.02
C SER A 279 24.31 7.27 1.36
N GLY A 280 25.25 8.20 1.49
CA GLY A 280 25.34 9.09 2.64
C GLY A 280 24.12 10.02 2.77
N ASN A 281 23.45 10.32 1.66
CA ASN A 281 22.33 11.27 1.63
C ASN A 281 21.12 10.78 2.41
N LEU A 282 20.88 9.46 2.46
CA LEU A 282 19.80 8.86 3.23
C LEU A 282 19.96 9.05 4.75
N ARG A 283 21.15 9.42 5.24
CA ARG A 283 21.31 9.77 6.65
C ARG A 283 20.66 11.11 7.02
N ARG A 284 20.35 11.94 6.03
CA ARG A 284 19.76 13.27 6.23
C ARG A 284 18.24 13.15 6.23
N ARG A 285 17.62 13.39 7.38
CA ARG A 285 16.17 13.29 7.57
C ARG A 285 15.38 14.09 6.54
N ASP A 286 15.74 15.36 6.32
CA ASP A 286 15.00 16.23 5.40
C ASP A 286 15.06 15.74 3.95
N PHE A 287 16.19 15.17 3.54
CA PHE A 287 16.36 14.57 2.22
C PHE A 287 15.42 13.38 2.02
N VAL A 288 15.36 12.47 3.01
CA VAL A 288 14.48 11.29 2.96
C VAL A 288 13.01 11.70 2.99
N VAL A 289 12.64 12.60 3.90
CA VAL A 289 11.25 13.08 4.03
C VAL A 289 10.79 13.76 2.74
N HIS A 290 11.60 14.64 2.17
CA HIS A 290 11.28 15.31 0.92
C HIS A 290 11.22 14.34 -0.27
N GLY A 291 12.17 13.40 -0.37
CA GLY A 291 12.21 12.38 -1.41
C GLY A 291 11.00 11.45 -1.37
N VAL A 292 10.70 10.87 -0.22
CA VAL A 292 9.52 10.01 -0.04
C VAL A 292 8.23 10.78 -0.31
N ASN A 293 8.09 12.01 0.21
CA ASN A 293 6.92 12.82 -0.09
C ASN A 293 6.74 13.10 -1.59
N SER A 294 7.84 13.40 -2.29
CA SER A 294 7.82 13.60 -3.75
C SER A 294 7.40 12.33 -4.50
N ILE A 295 7.87 11.16 -4.06
CA ILE A 295 7.48 9.86 -4.61
C ILE A 295 5.99 9.59 -4.35
N LEU A 296 5.48 9.83 -3.14
CA LEU A 296 4.06 9.67 -2.81
C LEU A 296 3.17 10.59 -3.66
N ASP A 297 3.59 11.85 -3.87
CA ASP A 297 2.86 12.80 -4.73
C ASP A 297 2.87 12.35 -6.19
N PHE A 298 3.96 11.73 -6.65
CA PHE A 298 4.01 11.12 -7.98
C PHE A 298 3.04 9.95 -8.09
N LEU A 299 3.13 8.96 -7.18
CA LEU A 299 2.29 7.75 -7.21
C LEU A 299 0.79 8.11 -7.18
N SER A 300 0.42 9.09 -6.36
CA SER A 300 -0.96 9.59 -6.28
C SER A 300 -1.44 10.20 -7.61
N ARG A 301 -0.60 10.98 -8.31
CA ARG A 301 -0.94 11.62 -9.59
C ARG A 301 -0.84 10.67 -10.78
N ALA A 302 -0.01 9.64 -10.68
CA ALA A 302 0.24 8.68 -11.73
C ALA A 302 -0.84 7.59 -11.81
N ARG A 303 -1.68 7.45 -10.78
CA ARG A 303 -2.82 6.51 -10.77
C ARG A 303 -3.77 6.81 -11.93
N GLY A 304 -4.07 5.79 -12.73
CA GLY A 304 -4.93 5.90 -13.92
C GLY A 304 -4.25 6.52 -15.14
N VAL A 305 -2.99 6.94 -15.03
CA VAL A 305 -2.17 7.47 -16.13
C VAL A 305 -1.06 6.49 -16.48
N VAL A 306 -0.39 5.94 -15.47
CA VAL A 306 0.73 5.01 -15.60
C VAL A 306 0.23 3.59 -15.38
N HIS A 307 0.74 2.66 -16.18
CA HIS A 307 0.43 1.24 -16.06
C HIS A 307 0.81 0.71 -14.66
N GLU A 308 -0.03 -0.17 -14.11
CA GLU A 308 0.10 -0.66 -12.73
C GLU A 308 1.46 -1.34 -12.46
N ASN A 309 1.92 -2.22 -13.35
CA ASN A 309 3.24 -2.85 -13.21
C ASN A 309 4.41 -1.87 -13.10
N ALA A 310 4.35 -0.74 -13.81
CA ALA A 310 5.36 0.31 -13.71
C ALA A 310 5.27 1.06 -12.38
N LEU A 311 4.05 1.29 -11.87
CA LEU A 311 3.83 1.88 -10.54
C LEU A 311 4.33 0.99 -9.41
N ILE A 312 4.03 -0.32 -9.48
CA ILE A 312 4.51 -1.30 -8.49
C ILE A 312 6.04 -1.34 -8.52
N LEU A 313 6.65 -1.46 -9.70
CA LEU A 313 8.11 -1.49 -9.82
C LEU A 313 8.75 -0.24 -9.20
N MET A 314 8.20 0.95 -9.47
CA MET A 314 8.73 2.18 -8.89
C MET A 314 8.49 2.27 -7.38
N ALA A 315 7.33 1.85 -6.89
CA ALA A 315 7.08 1.82 -5.45
C ALA A 315 8.08 0.90 -4.76
N GLU A 316 8.29 -0.32 -5.27
CA GLU A 316 9.20 -1.32 -4.68
C GLU A 316 10.66 -0.83 -4.65
N ASN A 317 11.10 -0.17 -5.72
CA ASN A 317 12.50 0.25 -5.85
C ASN A 317 12.81 1.63 -5.28
N LEU A 318 11.83 2.54 -5.19
CA LEU A 318 12.01 3.89 -4.66
C LEU A 318 11.58 4.00 -3.20
N LEU A 319 10.62 3.19 -2.74
CA LEU A 319 10.23 3.12 -1.32
C LEU A 319 10.86 1.90 -0.63
N PHE A 320 12.06 1.50 -1.05
CA PHE A 320 12.75 0.36 -0.45
C PHE A 320 12.85 0.49 1.08
N PRO A 321 12.93 -0.64 1.82
CA PRO A 321 12.68 -0.68 3.25
C PRO A 321 13.46 0.38 4.05
N GLN A 322 14.75 0.57 3.80
CA GLN A 322 15.57 1.52 4.56
C GLN A 322 15.09 2.98 4.42
N ALA A 323 14.76 3.46 3.21
CA ALA A 323 14.21 4.80 3.03
C ALA A 323 12.83 4.93 3.67
N PHE A 324 12.00 3.90 3.56
CA PHE A 324 10.67 3.88 4.14
C PHE A 324 10.70 3.90 5.67
N TYR A 325 11.55 3.08 6.31
CA TYR A 325 11.72 3.08 7.77
C TYR A 325 12.19 4.44 8.31
N GLN A 326 13.15 5.08 7.62
CA GLN A 326 13.61 6.42 8.01
C GLN A 326 12.53 7.48 7.87
N TYR A 327 11.69 7.38 6.84
CA TYR A 327 10.50 8.23 6.72
C TYR A 327 9.50 7.98 7.85
N LEU A 328 9.23 6.71 8.19
CA LEU A 328 8.31 6.35 9.29
C LEU A 328 8.82 6.84 10.65
N ASP A 329 10.11 6.72 10.91
CA ASP A 329 10.74 7.30 12.10
C ASP A 329 10.56 8.83 12.14
N ALA A 330 10.78 9.50 11.01
CA ALA A 330 10.61 10.94 10.91
C ALA A 330 9.16 11.39 11.17
N VAL A 331 8.16 10.69 10.66
CA VAL A 331 6.74 11.03 10.92
C VAL A 331 6.30 10.60 12.32
N ARG A 332 6.84 9.52 12.89
CA ARG A 332 6.66 9.16 14.30
C ARG A 332 7.14 10.26 15.21
N VAL A 333 8.38 10.72 15.04
CA VAL A 333 8.93 11.84 15.82
C VAL A 333 8.07 13.10 15.67
N MET A 334 7.49 13.34 14.48
CA MET A 334 6.56 14.45 14.27
C MET A 334 5.24 14.25 15.05
N ALA A 335 4.65 13.05 15.02
CA ALA A 335 3.45 12.74 15.81
C ALA A 335 3.71 12.86 17.32
N GLU A 336 4.88 12.42 17.79
CA GLU A 336 5.30 12.60 19.19
C GLU A 336 5.48 14.07 19.57
N GLU A 337 6.11 14.86 18.71
CA GLU A 337 6.31 16.28 18.97
C GLU A 337 4.98 17.03 18.97
N THR A 338 4.11 16.76 17.99
CA THR A 338 2.76 17.35 17.96
C THR A 338 1.91 16.97 19.16
N PHE A 339 2.10 15.78 19.73
CA PHE A 339 1.48 15.39 20.99
C PHE A 339 2.02 16.20 22.18
N ARG A 340 3.36 16.30 22.32
CA ARG A 340 4.01 16.95 23.47
C ARG A 340 3.86 18.47 23.46
N THR A 341 3.99 19.10 22.30
CA THR A 341 4.11 20.57 22.19
C THR A 341 3.05 21.22 21.32
N GLY A 342 2.18 20.44 20.65
CA GLY A 342 1.11 20.98 19.79
C GLY A 342 0.19 21.98 20.50
N THR A 343 -0.04 21.78 21.80
CA THR A 343 -0.80 22.71 22.65
C THR A 343 -0.18 24.11 22.76
N ARG A 344 1.15 24.20 22.77
CA ARG A 344 1.90 25.46 22.87
C ARG A 344 1.95 26.22 21.55
N LEU A 345 1.80 25.51 20.43
CA LEU A 345 1.79 26.10 19.09
C LEU A 345 0.45 26.78 18.76
N LEU A 346 -0.60 26.51 19.53
CA LEU A 346 -1.92 27.13 19.41
C LEU A 346 -2.07 28.39 20.28
N TRP A 347 -1.13 29.32 20.19
CA TRP A 347 -1.14 30.57 20.96
C TRP A 347 -2.49 31.33 20.93
N ARG A 348 -3.26 31.21 19.83
CA ARG A 348 -4.60 31.80 19.69
C ARG A 348 -5.69 31.11 20.52
N LEU A 349 -5.58 29.81 20.78
CA LEU A 349 -6.53 29.07 21.64
C LEU A 349 -6.20 29.27 23.12
N GLN A 350 -4.92 29.47 23.44
CA GLN A 350 -4.46 29.80 24.79
C GLN A 350 -5.10 31.10 25.31
N PHE A 351 -5.26 32.10 24.43
CA PHE A 351 -5.94 33.37 24.74
C PHE A 351 -7.45 33.21 24.99
N LEU A 352 -8.10 32.22 24.37
CA LEU A 352 -9.53 31.93 24.57
C LEU A 352 -9.78 31.08 25.82
N GLU A 353 -8.78 30.35 26.31
CA GLU A 353 -8.85 29.52 27.52
C GLU A 353 -8.90 30.32 28.80
N ASP A 354 -8.14 31.41 28.88
CA ASP A 354 -8.12 32.31 30.03
C ASP A 354 -9.48 33.01 30.26
N GLN A 355 -10.41 32.92 29.30
CA GLN A 355 -11.69 33.65 29.33
C GLN A 355 -12.95 32.77 29.37
N LEU A 356 -12.91 31.47 29.04
CA LEU A 356 -14.14 30.72 28.72
C LEU A 356 -14.32 29.31 29.30
N ALA A 357 -13.33 28.69 29.97
CA ALA A 357 -13.48 27.30 30.45
C ALA A 357 -13.45 27.17 31.99
N PRO A 358 -14.33 26.35 32.61
CA PRO A 358 -14.15 25.93 33.99
C PRO A 358 -12.80 25.20 34.14
N ALA A 359 -12.16 25.37 35.29
CA ALA A 359 -10.77 25.01 35.59
C ALA A 359 -10.42 23.52 35.45
N LEU A 360 -10.31 23.00 34.22
CA LEU A 360 -9.65 21.73 33.94
C LEU A 360 -8.15 21.85 34.28
N PRO A 361 -7.57 20.87 35.00
CA PRO A 361 -6.13 20.86 35.26
C PRO A 361 -5.35 20.94 33.95
N LYS A 362 -4.37 21.85 33.89
CA LYS A 362 -3.54 22.12 32.69
C LYS A 362 -3.02 20.85 32.01
N LYS A 363 -2.61 19.84 32.78
CA LYS A 363 -2.09 18.57 32.25
C LYS A 363 -3.14 17.74 31.48
N VAL A 364 -4.40 17.76 31.93
CA VAL A 364 -5.52 17.03 31.28
C VAL A 364 -5.85 17.70 29.95
N LEU A 365 -5.87 19.03 29.94
CA LEU A 365 -6.08 19.83 28.76
C LEU A 365 -4.93 19.67 27.74
N GLU A 366 -3.68 19.68 28.22
CA GLU A 366 -2.49 19.41 27.39
C GLU A 366 -2.56 18.01 26.76
N LEU A 367 -2.94 16.99 27.53
CA LEU A 367 -3.14 15.63 27.02
C LEU A 367 -4.22 15.58 25.94
N ALA A 368 -5.40 16.15 26.22
CA ALA A 368 -6.55 16.10 25.31
C ALA A 368 -6.24 16.73 23.95
N ARG A 369 -5.66 17.94 23.97
CA ARG A 369 -5.29 18.67 22.76
C ARG A 369 -4.09 18.02 22.06
N GLY A 370 -3.08 17.60 22.81
CA GLY A 370 -1.94 16.86 22.26
C GLY A 370 -2.40 15.62 21.51
N ALA A 371 -3.30 14.84 22.11
CA ALA A 371 -3.90 13.67 21.46
C ALA A 371 -4.62 14.04 20.16
N GLN A 372 -5.42 15.11 20.14
CA GLN A 372 -6.08 15.56 18.90
C GLN A 372 -5.09 15.91 17.78
N HIS A 373 -3.99 16.58 18.09
CA HIS A 373 -2.95 16.90 17.09
C HIS A 373 -2.23 15.67 16.58
N MET A 374 -1.88 14.76 17.50
CA MET A 374 -1.30 13.48 17.17
C MET A 374 -2.21 12.69 16.23
N LEU A 375 -3.51 12.59 16.54
CA LEU A 375 -4.48 11.89 15.69
C LEU A 375 -4.59 12.51 14.30
N ARG A 376 -4.60 13.84 14.19
CA ARG A 376 -4.60 14.54 12.90
C ARG A 376 -3.31 14.29 12.10
N CYS A 377 -2.17 14.26 12.78
CA CYS A 377 -0.88 13.94 12.15
C CYS A 377 -0.88 12.50 11.60
N ILE A 378 -1.27 11.53 12.42
CA ILE A 378 -1.36 10.12 12.03
C ILE A 378 -2.34 9.94 10.87
N GLU A 379 -3.56 10.49 10.95
CA GLU A 379 -4.55 10.39 9.86
C GLU A 379 -4.03 10.99 8.55
N ALA A 380 -3.36 12.14 8.60
CA ALA A 380 -2.79 12.77 7.40
C ALA A 380 -1.73 11.88 6.73
N VAL A 381 -0.87 11.25 7.53
CA VAL A 381 0.17 10.33 7.05
C VAL A 381 -0.45 9.05 6.47
N ILE A 382 -1.37 8.41 7.20
CA ILE A 382 -2.06 7.19 6.76
C ILE A 382 -2.81 7.44 5.44
N ARG A 383 -3.55 8.55 5.33
CA ARG A 383 -4.24 8.91 4.07
C ARG A 383 -3.28 9.05 2.91
N ARG A 384 -2.12 9.68 3.13
CA ARG A 384 -1.09 9.86 2.09
C ARG A 384 -0.44 8.54 1.68
N LEU A 385 -0.27 7.61 2.63
CA LEU A 385 0.27 6.27 2.38
C LEU A 385 -0.75 5.31 1.76
N GLY A 386 -2.03 5.68 1.64
CA GLY A 386 -3.07 4.84 1.04
C GLY A 386 -2.71 4.28 -0.34
N ILE A 387 -2.01 5.06 -1.18
CA ILE A 387 -1.54 4.59 -2.51
C ILE A 387 -0.45 3.51 -2.39
N VAL A 388 0.39 3.60 -1.36
CA VAL A 388 1.45 2.61 -1.10
C VAL A 388 0.80 1.30 -0.65
N PHE A 389 -0.24 1.35 0.17
CA PHE A 389 -0.94 0.17 0.66
C PHE A 389 -1.61 -0.63 -0.47
N SER A 390 -2.09 0.03 -1.53
CA SER A 390 -2.59 -0.66 -2.71
C SER A 390 -1.50 -1.29 -3.57
N LEU A 391 -0.29 -0.71 -3.61
CA LEU A 391 0.80 -1.18 -4.47
C LEU A 391 1.71 -2.20 -3.76
N ILE A 392 1.93 -2.03 -2.46
CA ILE A 392 2.77 -2.86 -1.60
C ILE A 392 2.01 -3.14 -0.29
N PRO A 393 1.06 -4.10 -0.30
CA PRO A 393 0.22 -4.43 0.86
C PRO A 393 0.99 -4.67 2.16
N GLY A 394 2.16 -5.30 2.09
CA GLY A 394 3.00 -5.60 3.25
C GLY A 394 3.46 -4.38 4.06
N TYR A 395 3.45 -3.17 3.47
CA TYR A 395 3.86 -1.96 4.18
C TYR A 395 2.83 -1.47 5.20
N ASN A 396 1.57 -1.94 5.14
CA ASN A 396 0.57 -1.65 6.17
C ASN A 396 1.05 -2.08 7.57
N ILE A 397 1.60 -3.29 7.66
CA ILE A 397 2.09 -3.86 8.91
C ILE A 397 3.26 -3.02 9.43
N VAL A 398 4.16 -2.63 8.53
CA VAL A 398 5.32 -1.80 8.87
C VAL A 398 4.88 -0.43 9.41
N VAL A 399 3.89 0.22 8.77
CA VAL A 399 3.33 1.49 9.25
C VAL A 399 2.66 1.32 10.61
N TRP A 400 1.91 0.24 10.81
CA TRP A 400 1.30 -0.05 12.09
C TRP A 400 2.35 -0.17 13.20
N GLU A 401 3.35 -1.02 13.00
CA GLU A 401 4.34 -1.37 14.02
C GLU A 401 5.34 -0.24 14.31
N GLN A 402 5.75 0.51 13.28
CA GLN A 402 6.82 1.50 13.41
C GLN A 402 6.33 2.93 13.62
N PHE A 403 5.05 3.22 13.33
CA PHE A 403 4.51 4.58 13.41
C PHE A 403 3.26 4.68 14.27
N VAL A 404 2.19 3.98 13.91
CA VAL A 404 0.88 4.14 14.59
C VAL A 404 0.96 3.64 16.03
N ASN A 405 1.39 2.39 16.21
CA ASN A 405 1.45 1.76 17.52
C ASN A 405 2.33 2.53 18.51
N PRO A 406 3.61 2.87 18.22
CA PRO A 406 4.44 3.63 19.15
C PRO A 406 3.87 5.00 19.52
N SER A 407 3.20 5.67 18.57
CA SER A 407 2.57 6.97 18.84
C SER A 407 1.39 6.84 19.81
N VAL A 408 0.57 5.79 19.66
CA VAL A 408 -0.55 5.50 20.56
C VAL A 408 -0.07 5.05 21.95
N GLU A 409 1.00 4.26 22.03
CA GLU A 409 1.60 3.85 23.32
C GLU A 409 2.07 5.05 24.14
N MET A 410 2.68 6.05 23.51
CA MET A 410 3.07 7.29 24.19
C MET A 410 1.87 8.03 24.80
N PHE A 411 0.71 8.02 24.13
CA PHE A 411 -0.53 8.56 24.70
C PHE A 411 -0.99 7.76 25.93
N LEU A 412 -0.97 6.43 25.86
CA LEU A 412 -1.35 5.55 26.97
C LEU A 412 -0.45 5.76 28.20
N ASP A 413 0.85 5.89 27.99
CA ASP A 413 1.81 6.12 29.08
C ASP A 413 1.59 7.51 29.72
N SER A 414 1.23 8.51 28.92
CA SER A 414 0.89 9.85 29.41
C SER A 414 -0.43 9.88 30.18
N LEU A 415 -1.43 9.14 29.71
CA LEU A 415 -2.71 8.95 30.41
C LEU A 415 -2.49 8.28 31.78
N GLU A 416 -1.64 7.25 31.83
CA GLU A 416 -1.28 6.55 33.06
C GLU A 416 -0.53 7.47 34.04
N ALA A 417 0.39 8.29 33.54
CA ALA A 417 1.13 9.27 34.35
C ALA A 417 0.19 10.32 34.97
N ILE A 418 -0.78 10.84 34.22
CA ILE A 418 -1.79 11.78 34.73
C ILE A 418 -2.67 11.12 35.78
N ARG A 419 -3.08 9.87 35.56
CA ARG A 419 -3.90 9.11 36.53
C ARG A 419 -3.20 8.85 37.86
N LYS A 420 -1.88 8.63 37.84
CA LYS A 420 -1.08 8.41 39.07
C LYS A 420 -0.91 9.69 39.91
N GLN A 421 -1.03 10.87 39.31
CA GLN A 421 -0.86 12.17 39.98
C GLN A 421 -2.13 12.66 40.70
N LYS A 422 -2.95 11.74 41.22
CA LYS A 422 -4.20 12.10 41.92
C LYS A 422 -3.90 13.05 43.08
N GLU A 423 -4.30 14.31 42.96
CA GLU A 423 -4.04 15.34 43.96
C GLU A 423 -4.88 15.07 45.21
N ALA A 424 -4.23 15.09 46.39
CA ALA A 424 -4.86 14.74 47.66
C ALA A 424 -5.96 15.73 48.13
N ASN A 425 -6.18 16.84 47.41
CA ASN A 425 -7.11 17.91 47.76
C ASN A 425 -8.14 18.23 46.65
N SER A 426 -8.44 17.28 45.76
CA SER A 426 -9.33 17.52 44.63
C SER A 426 -10.80 17.69 45.05
N ASN A 427 -11.49 18.66 44.44
CA ASN A 427 -12.93 18.84 44.55
C ASN A 427 -13.64 17.75 43.71
N TRP A 428 -14.62 17.06 44.28
CA TRP A 428 -15.43 16.01 43.66
C TRP A 428 -16.02 16.39 42.29
N VAL A 429 -16.42 17.66 42.10
CA VAL A 429 -16.87 18.19 40.80
C VAL A 429 -15.75 18.13 39.76
N THR A 430 -14.57 18.63 40.13
CA THR A 430 -13.39 18.71 39.26
C THR A 430 -12.89 17.32 38.89
N ASP A 431 -12.99 16.35 39.81
CA ASP A 431 -12.67 14.95 39.53
C ASP A 431 -13.57 14.34 38.45
N VAL A 432 -14.88 14.63 38.48
CA VAL A 432 -15.83 14.12 37.47
C VAL A 432 -15.59 14.78 36.12
N ASP A 433 -15.39 16.10 36.06
CA ASP A 433 -15.08 16.83 34.82
C ASP A 433 -13.77 16.32 34.18
N VAL A 434 -12.74 16.06 35.00
CA VAL A 434 -11.48 15.46 34.55
C VAL A 434 -11.72 14.05 34.01
N ALA A 435 -12.49 13.23 34.72
CA ALA A 435 -12.76 11.85 34.31
C ALA A 435 -13.53 11.78 32.99
N ILE A 436 -14.50 12.68 32.77
CA ILE A 436 -15.26 12.81 31.52
C ILE A 436 -14.35 13.29 30.38
N SER A 437 -13.51 14.30 30.61
CA SER A 437 -12.60 14.83 29.60
C SER A 437 -11.55 13.81 29.14
N LEU A 438 -11.00 13.03 30.08
CA LEU A 438 -10.10 11.93 29.78
C LEU A 438 -10.81 10.82 29.01
N LEU A 439 -12.07 10.51 29.37
CA LEU A 439 -12.87 9.48 28.68
C LEU A 439 -13.17 9.88 27.24
N HIS A 440 -13.50 11.15 26.99
CA HIS A 440 -13.67 11.69 25.65
C HIS A 440 -12.40 11.54 24.80
N THR A 441 -11.26 11.94 25.36
CA THR A 441 -9.96 11.87 24.67
C THR A 441 -9.59 10.43 24.34
N LEU A 442 -9.70 9.53 25.32
CA LEU A 442 -9.39 8.11 25.14
C LEU A 442 -10.29 7.46 24.09
N GLN A 443 -11.58 7.80 24.07
CA GLN A 443 -12.52 7.29 23.09
C GLN A 443 -12.17 7.75 21.67
N ALA A 444 -11.77 9.02 21.50
CA ALA A 444 -11.33 9.52 20.20
C ALA A 444 -10.10 8.76 19.70
N VAL A 445 -9.11 8.53 20.58
CA VAL A 445 -7.91 7.74 20.24
C VAL A 445 -8.28 6.29 19.92
N HIS A 446 -9.13 5.66 20.75
CA HIS A 446 -9.58 4.28 20.53
C HIS A 446 -10.28 4.11 19.19
N THR A 447 -11.28 4.95 18.88
CA THR A 447 -12.04 4.86 17.63
C THR A 447 -11.18 5.10 16.39
N SER A 448 -10.29 6.10 16.40
CA SER A 448 -9.38 6.31 15.27
C SER A 448 -8.38 5.16 15.11
N THR A 449 -7.84 4.63 16.21
CA THR A 449 -6.90 3.50 16.17
C THR A 449 -7.57 2.23 15.66
N GLU A 450 -8.82 1.98 16.06
CA GLU A 450 -9.64 0.87 15.57
C GLU A 450 -9.90 0.98 14.06
N GLU A 451 -10.26 2.18 13.58
CA GLU A 451 -10.45 2.43 12.14
C GLU A 451 -9.18 2.18 11.33
N TRP A 452 -8.02 2.63 11.82
CA TRP A 452 -6.74 2.40 11.16
C TRP A 452 -6.34 0.93 11.17
N TYR A 453 -6.56 0.24 12.29
CA TYR A 453 -6.30 -1.20 12.38
C TYR A 453 -7.14 -1.97 11.35
N GLY A 454 -8.45 -1.67 11.26
CA GLY A 454 -9.34 -2.31 10.29
C GLY A 454 -8.85 -2.13 8.85
N ARG A 455 -8.41 -0.92 8.48
CA ARG A 455 -7.82 -0.66 7.15
C ARG A 455 -6.54 -1.45 6.90
N CYS A 456 -5.69 -1.65 7.91
CA CYS A 456 -4.47 -2.44 7.78
C CYS A 456 -4.76 -3.95 7.67
N GLU A 457 -5.77 -4.45 8.39
CA GLU A 457 -6.17 -5.87 8.40
C GLU A 457 -6.85 -6.29 7.09
N GLU A 458 -7.77 -5.48 6.55
CA GLU A 458 -8.45 -5.77 5.28
C GLU A 458 -7.48 -6.04 4.12
N VAL A 459 -6.32 -5.38 4.15
CA VAL A 459 -5.29 -5.45 3.11
C VAL A 459 -4.24 -6.55 3.40
N SER A 460 -4.10 -6.99 4.67
CA SER A 460 -3.05 -7.91 5.12
C SER A 460 -3.62 -9.27 5.51
N LYS A 461 -4.18 -10.02 4.55
CA LYS A 461 -4.83 -11.33 4.82
C LYS A 461 -3.90 -12.44 5.31
N GLU A 462 -2.60 -12.30 5.09
CA GLU A 462 -1.61 -13.37 5.32
C GLU A 462 -0.76 -13.20 6.59
N ASN A 463 -0.68 -11.99 7.14
CA ASN A 463 0.16 -11.69 8.30
C ASN A 463 -0.64 -10.94 9.38
N ALA A 464 -0.67 -11.50 10.58
CA ALA A 464 -1.40 -10.93 11.70
C ALA A 464 -0.75 -9.61 12.15
N THR A 465 -1.51 -8.52 12.06
CA THR A 465 -1.12 -7.22 12.62
C THR A 465 -1.25 -7.27 14.14
N SER A 466 -0.28 -6.73 14.89
CA SER A 466 -0.34 -6.78 16.35
C SER A 466 -1.54 -6.02 16.93
N TYR A 467 -2.41 -6.74 17.64
CA TYR A 467 -3.61 -6.20 18.31
C TYR A 467 -3.36 -5.72 19.75
N SER A 468 -2.13 -5.85 20.29
CA SER A 468 -1.86 -5.64 21.72
C SER A 468 -2.24 -4.23 22.22
N THR A 469 -1.97 -3.22 21.43
CA THR A 469 -2.18 -1.81 21.79
C THR A 469 -3.64 -1.41 21.70
N LEU A 470 -4.35 -1.89 20.68
CA LEU A 470 -5.80 -1.72 20.57
C LEU A 470 -6.54 -2.45 21.71
N ARG A 471 -6.05 -3.62 22.13
CA ARG A 471 -6.51 -4.32 23.34
C ARG A 471 -6.26 -3.49 24.61
N ARG A 472 -5.05 -2.91 24.78
CA ARG A 472 -4.70 -2.06 25.93
C ARG A 472 -5.58 -0.80 25.97
N LEU A 473 -5.83 -0.16 24.82
CA LEU A 473 -6.78 0.96 24.70
C LEU A 473 -8.20 0.56 25.11
N SER A 474 -8.68 -0.62 24.67
CA SER A 474 -10.01 -1.11 24.99
C SER A 474 -10.16 -1.38 26.50
N GLN A 475 -9.15 -1.98 27.12
CA GLN A 475 -9.09 -2.19 28.57
C GLN A 475 -9.11 -0.85 29.34
N TRP A 476 -8.33 0.13 28.89
CA TRP A 476 -8.35 1.47 29.47
C TRP A 476 -9.71 2.15 29.31
N ARG A 477 -10.35 2.02 28.15
CA ARG A 477 -11.68 2.59 27.89
C ARG A 477 -12.70 2.02 28.84
N ASP A 478 -12.73 0.70 29.00
CA ASP A 478 -13.70 0.03 29.85
C ASP A 478 -13.47 0.36 31.34
N LYS A 479 -12.20 0.35 31.77
CA LYS A 479 -11.81 0.76 33.12
C LYS A 479 -12.21 2.21 33.41
N LEU A 480 -11.87 3.13 32.51
CA LEU A 480 -12.16 4.55 32.66
C LEU A 480 -13.68 4.80 32.63
N THR A 481 -14.43 4.09 31.80
CA THR A 481 -15.90 4.17 31.78
C THR A 481 -16.50 3.75 33.12
N ALA A 482 -16.02 2.65 33.71
CA ALA A 482 -16.48 2.19 35.02
C ALA A 482 -16.13 3.18 36.13
N GLU A 483 -14.90 3.69 36.17
CA GLU A 483 -14.43 4.67 37.15
C GLU A 483 -15.18 6.01 37.03
N THR A 484 -15.38 6.51 35.81
CA THR A 484 -16.16 7.73 35.54
C THR A 484 -17.61 7.53 35.93
N THR A 485 -18.20 6.36 35.64
CA THR A 485 -19.57 6.03 36.08
C THR A 485 -19.67 6.05 37.59
N GLN A 486 -18.75 5.40 38.30
CA GLN A 486 -18.73 5.38 39.76
C GLN A 486 -18.60 6.78 40.34
N SER A 487 -17.68 7.60 39.81
CA SER A 487 -17.44 8.97 40.27
C SER A 487 -18.65 9.87 40.01
N ALA A 488 -19.28 9.75 38.85
CA ALA A 488 -20.49 10.49 38.52
C ALA A 488 -21.68 10.07 39.38
N VAL A 489 -21.84 8.77 39.66
CA VAL A 489 -22.91 8.28 40.56
C VAL A 489 -22.67 8.75 42.00
N GLU A 490 -21.43 8.73 42.49
CA GLU A 490 -21.07 9.27 43.81
C GLU A 490 -21.39 10.78 43.88
N PHE A 491 -21.01 11.52 42.84
CA PHE A 491 -21.35 12.93 42.69
C PHE A 491 -22.86 13.15 42.80
N MET A 492 -23.68 12.38 42.07
CA MET A 492 -25.14 12.48 42.16
C MET A 492 -25.66 12.06 43.53
N ARG A 493 -25.05 11.06 44.19
CA ARG A 493 -25.46 10.63 45.54
C ARG A 493 -25.23 11.72 46.57
N VAL A 494 -24.10 12.43 46.49
CA VAL A 494 -23.81 13.58 47.36
C VAL A 494 -24.82 14.71 47.10
N LEU A 495 -25.12 14.99 45.82
CA LEU A 495 -26.02 16.08 45.43
C LEU A 495 -27.49 15.81 45.79
N PHE A 496 -27.93 14.56 45.79
CA PHE A 496 -29.32 14.15 46.01
C PHE A 496 -29.53 13.30 47.28
N GLY A 497 -28.58 13.34 48.22
CA GLY A 497 -28.69 12.65 49.50
C GLY A 497 -29.82 13.19 50.38
N SER A 498 -30.45 12.32 51.17
CA SER A 498 -31.72 12.58 51.86
C SER A 498 -31.71 13.68 52.94
N ASP A 499 -30.55 14.21 53.33
CA ASP A 499 -30.40 15.15 54.46
C ASP A 499 -29.59 16.43 54.14
N GLN A 500 -29.29 16.75 52.87
CA GLN A 500 -28.48 17.93 52.52
C GLN A 500 -29.26 19.00 51.74
N GLN A 501 -29.03 20.28 52.09
CA GLN A 501 -29.46 21.42 51.27
C GLN A 501 -28.63 21.46 50.00
N ILE A 502 -29.29 21.35 48.84
CA ILE A 502 -28.65 21.48 47.53
C ILE A 502 -28.23 22.94 47.32
N TYR A 503 -26.94 23.19 47.14
CA TYR A 503 -26.44 24.53 46.82
C TYR A 503 -26.56 24.81 45.32
N ILE A 504 -26.92 26.05 44.96
CA ILE A 504 -27.06 26.50 43.56
C ILE A 504 -25.77 26.21 42.75
N SER A 505 -24.59 26.42 43.35
CA SER A 505 -23.29 26.15 42.70
C SER A 505 -23.11 24.67 42.31
N GLN A 506 -23.68 23.74 43.08
CA GLN A 506 -23.64 22.30 42.78
C GLN A 506 -24.58 21.95 41.62
N LEU A 507 -25.73 22.62 41.51
CA LEU A 507 -26.63 22.48 40.36
C LEU A 507 -26.00 22.99 39.07
N TYR A 508 -25.28 24.12 39.10
CA TYR A 508 -24.50 24.60 37.95
C TYR A 508 -23.42 23.58 37.53
N ALA A 509 -22.71 23.00 38.50
CA ALA A 509 -21.74 21.94 38.24
C ALA A 509 -22.39 20.69 37.62
N CYS A 510 -23.52 20.25 38.17
CA CYS A 510 -24.30 19.14 37.65
C CYS A 510 -24.77 19.40 36.21
N ASN A 511 -25.20 20.63 35.92
CA ASN A 511 -25.58 21.07 34.57
C ASN A 511 -24.41 21.00 33.59
N SER A 512 -23.21 21.42 34.00
CA SER A 512 -22.00 21.29 33.18
C SER A 512 -21.66 19.82 32.91
N VAL A 513 -21.69 18.96 33.94
CA VAL A 513 -21.40 17.52 33.81
C VAL A 513 -22.37 16.84 32.85
N ILE A 514 -23.69 17.06 33.02
CA ILE A 514 -24.71 16.49 32.14
C ILE A 514 -24.56 17.02 30.71
N GLN A 515 -24.35 18.32 30.55
CA GLN A 515 -24.12 18.94 29.24
C GLN A 515 -22.93 18.30 28.51
N GLN A 516 -21.79 18.12 29.18
CA GLN A 516 -20.60 17.50 28.57
C GLN A 516 -20.88 16.06 28.12
N LEU A 517 -21.59 15.29 28.95
CA LEU A 517 -21.96 13.92 28.64
C LEU A 517 -22.96 13.85 27.46
N GLU A 518 -23.93 14.76 27.40
CA GLU A 518 -24.95 14.84 26.35
C GLU A 518 -24.39 15.31 25.01
N MET A 519 -23.45 16.27 25.03
CA MET A 519 -22.79 16.75 23.80
C MET A 519 -21.93 15.67 23.14
N SER A 520 -21.50 14.65 23.90
CA SER A 520 -20.69 13.57 23.35
C SER A 520 -21.54 12.39 22.84
N LYS A 521 -21.45 12.09 21.55
CA LYS A 521 -22.15 10.96 20.90
C LYS A 521 -21.46 9.59 21.05
N THR A 522 -20.64 9.41 22.08
CA THR A 522 -19.82 8.20 22.21
C THR A 522 -20.50 7.14 23.08
N SER A 523 -20.24 5.86 22.79
CA SER A 523 -20.81 4.73 23.55
C SER A 523 -20.50 4.81 25.05
N ALA A 524 -19.27 5.20 25.42
CA ALA A 524 -18.84 5.34 26.79
C ALA A 524 -19.64 6.41 27.57
N HIS A 525 -19.86 7.60 26.99
CA HIS A 525 -20.66 8.64 27.64
C HIS A 525 -22.14 8.28 27.71
N ILE A 526 -22.66 7.59 26.68
CA ILE A 526 -24.03 7.04 26.71
C ILE A 526 -24.19 6.03 27.87
N ILE A 527 -23.19 5.19 28.13
CA ILE A 527 -23.18 4.26 29.26
C ILE A 527 -23.21 5.03 30.59
N VAL A 528 -22.37 6.05 30.75
CA VAL A 528 -22.34 6.89 31.97
C VAL A 528 -23.71 7.56 32.18
N LEU A 529 -24.28 8.24 31.17
CA LEU A 529 -25.60 8.87 31.24
C LEU A 529 -26.70 7.88 31.60
N ARG A 530 -26.71 6.70 30.99
CA ARG A 530 -27.70 5.66 31.27
C ARG A 530 -27.64 5.21 32.73
N ASN A 531 -26.43 5.02 33.27
CA ASN A 531 -26.25 4.64 34.67
C ASN A 531 -26.68 5.76 35.63
N LEU A 532 -26.40 7.03 35.30
CA LEU A 532 -26.87 8.16 36.10
C LEU A 532 -28.41 8.24 36.12
N ARG A 533 -29.06 8.09 34.96
CA ARG A 533 -30.53 8.04 34.87
C ARG A 533 -31.11 6.91 35.72
N ASN A 534 -30.52 5.72 35.65
CA ASN A 534 -30.97 4.57 36.43
C ASN A 534 -30.80 4.79 37.93
N PHE A 535 -29.67 5.36 38.35
CA PHE A 535 -29.40 5.69 39.75
C PHE A 535 -30.44 6.68 40.30
N LEU A 536 -30.67 7.80 39.60
CA LEU A 536 -31.64 8.81 40.03
C LEU A 536 -33.07 8.26 40.10
N ARG A 537 -33.47 7.44 39.12
CA ARG A 537 -34.80 6.80 39.12
C ARG A 537 -35.04 5.93 40.36
N GLN A 538 -33.98 5.32 40.90
CA GLN A 538 -34.06 4.48 42.10
C GLN A 538 -33.93 5.27 43.40
N SER A 539 -33.31 6.46 43.35
CA SER A 539 -32.90 7.21 44.54
C SER A 539 -33.77 8.43 44.85
N VAL A 540 -34.53 8.94 43.87
CA VAL A 540 -35.32 10.17 43.98
C VAL A 540 -36.77 9.90 43.59
N THR A 541 -37.72 10.46 44.34
CA THR A 541 -39.16 10.30 44.05
C THR A 541 -39.59 11.11 42.82
N SER A 542 -40.67 10.71 42.15
CA SER A 542 -41.21 11.43 40.98
C SER A 542 -41.61 12.87 41.30
N GLU A 543 -42.07 13.14 42.52
CA GLU A 543 -42.45 14.47 42.98
C GLU A 543 -41.22 15.36 43.20
N GLN A 544 -40.16 14.81 43.81
CA GLN A 544 -38.88 15.52 43.97
C GLN A 544 -38.23 15.83 42.61
N LEU A 545 -38.26 14.87 41.66
CA LEU A 545 -37.75 15.09 40.30
C LEU A 545 -38.49 16.24 39.60
N LYS A 546 -39.82 16.32 39.75
CA LYS A 546 -40.63 17.40 39.19
C LYS A 546 -40.31 18.76 39.82
N GLN A 547 -40.18 18.82 41.14
CA GLN A 547 -39.81 20.06 41.85
C GLN A 547 -38.41 20.54 41.44
N LEU A 548 -37.45 19.62 41.28
CA LEU A 548 -36.11 19.93 40.78
C LEU A 548 -36.11 20.37 39.32
N GLU A 549 -36.90 19.72 38.46
CA GLU A 549 -37.09 20.12 37.07
C GLU A 549 -37.63 21.55 36.98
N ASP A 550 -38.72 21.86 37.70
CA ASP A 550 -39.34 23.18 37.69
C ASP A 550 -38.39 24.26 38.23
N TYR A 551 -37.66 23.95 39.32
CA TYR A 551 -36.67 24.86 39.92
C TYR A 551 -35.48 25.11 38.99
N THR A 552 -34.86 24.05 38.46
CA THR A 552 -33.68 24.16 37.56
C THR A 552 -34.02 24.86 36.25
N ARG A 553 -35.23 24.63 35.71
CA ARG A 553 -35.73 25.35 34.54
C ARG A 553 -35.93 26.84 34.81
N ALA A 554 -36.42 27.21 36.00
CA ALA A 554 -36.61 28.62 36.40
C ALA A 554 -35.29 29.40 36.53
N ILE A 555 -34.18 28.73 36.88
CA ILE A 555 -32.85 29.34 36.99
C ILE A 555 -31.97 29.16 35.73
N GLY A 556 -32.53 28.66 34.63
CA GLY A 556 -31.84 28.55 33.34
C GLY A 556 -30.91 27.33 33.17
N LEU A 557 -31.03 26.33 34.04
CA LEU A 557 -30.25 25.08 33.97
C LEU A 557 -30.98 24.04 33.12
N HIS A 558 -31.03 24.29 31.81
CA HIS A 558 -31.82 23.49 30.85
C HIS A 558 -31.39 22.02 30.76
N HIS A 559 -30.08 21.72 30.78
CA HIS A 559 -29.60 20.33 30.66
C HIS A 559 -30.02 19.47 31.85
N VAL A 560 -29.91 19.99 33.08
CA VAL A 560 -30.41 19.27 34.26
C VAL A 560 -31.93 19.13 34.20
N ALA A 561 -32.65 20.19 33.85
CA ALA A 561 -34.11 20.15 33.79
C ALA A 561 -34.61 19.09 32.78
N ASP A 562 -34.02 19.06 31.58
CA ASP A 562 -34.38 18.11 30.54
C ASP A 562 -33.99 16.68 30.93
N PHE A 563 -32.81 16.49 31.53
CA PHE A 563 -32.37 15.21 32.08
C PHE A 563 -33.33 14.66 33.14
N MET A 564 -33.86 15.51 34.04
CA MET A 564 -34.87 15.12 35.04
C MET A 564 -36.22 14.78 34.38
N GLY A 565 -36.64 15.57 33.38
CA GLY A 565 -37.88 15.35 32.63
C GLY A 565 -37.89 14.02 31.87
N GLU A 566 -36.77 13.63 31.26
CA GLU A 566 -36.63 12.34 30.57
C GLU A 566 -36.73 11.13 31.50
N ILE A 567 -36.20 11.24 32.72
CA ILE A 567 -36.27 10.15 33.72
C ILE A 567 -37.72 9.86 34.11
N LYS A 568 -38.55 10.92 34.21
CA LYS A 568 -39.98 10.88 34.48
C LYS A 568 -40.80 10.31 33.32
N GLY A 569 -40.56 10.76 32.09
CA GLY A 569 -41.31 10.35 30.90
C GLY A 569 -41.20 8.85 30.56
N ALA A 570 -40.08 8.21 30.90
CA ALA A 570 -39.89 6.77 30.71
C ALA A 570 -40.48 5.90 31.84
N GLY A 571 -41.07 6.50 32.89
CA GLY A 571 -41.80 5.80 33.95
C GLY A 571 -43.32 5.68 33.72
N THR A 572 -43.87 6.40 32.73
CA THR A 572 -45.31 6.43 32.40
C THR A 572 -45.69 5.60 31.18
N ALA A 573 -44.74 4.89 30.56
CA ALA A 573 -45.01 3.88 29.53
C ALA A 573 -45.08 2.49 30.17
N LYS A 574 -46.23 2.17 30.76
CA LYS A 574 -46.66 0.80 31.07
C LYS A 574 -48.13 0.65 30.70
#